data_AF-A0A0B3B189-F1
#
_entry.id   AF-A0A0B3B189-F1
#
_cell.length_a   1.000
_cell.length_b   1.000
_cell.length_c   1.000
_cell.angle_alpha   90.00
_cell.angle_beta   90.00
_cell.angle_gamma   90.00
#
_symmetry.space_group_name_H-M   'P 1'
#
loop_
_entity.id
_entity.type
_entity.pdbx_description
1 polymer ?
#
loop_
_entity_poly.entity_id
_entity_poly.type
_entity_poly.pdbx_seq_one_letter_code
_entity_poly.pdbx_strand_id
1 'polypeptide(L)' 'MIMKIIKVLSKKVDNKEYSKYILNLPKDIVEQSNFFGKELKARIENHRIIIDKE' A
#
# COMPACT_ATOMS: atom_id res chain seq x y z
N MET A 1 12.85 -5.48 12.20
CA MET A 1 12.01 -6.31 11.31
C MET A 1 12.13 -5.74 9.90
N ILE A 2 12.50 -6.53 8.89
CA ILE A 2 12.62 -6.05 7.50
C ILE A 2 11.23 -6.14 6.86
N MET A 3 10.64 -5.00 6.50
CA MET A 3 9.36 -4.95 5.77
C MET A 3 9.59 -5.26 4.30
N LYS A 4 8.63 -5.98 3.68
CA LYS A 4 8.62 -6.27 2.25
C LYS A 4 7.22 -6.08 1.69
N ILE A 5 7.13 -5.56 0.47
CA ILE A 5 5.89 -5.55 -0.32
C ILE A 5 5.83 -6.89 -1.06
N ILE A 6 4.75 -7.65 -0.87
CA ILE A 6 4.56 -8.98 -1.47
C ILE A 6 3.40 -8.91 -2.46
N LYS A 7 3.63 -9.35 -3.69
CA LYS A 7 2.55 -9.55 -4.68
C LYS A 7 1.78 -10.81 -4.29
N VAL A 8 0.47 -10.69 -4.10
CA VAL A 8 -0.39 -11.81 -3.66
C VAL A 8 -1.40 -12.27 -4.71
N LEU A 9 -1.79 -11.39 -5.63
CA LEU A 9 -2.68 -11.74 -6.72
C LEU A 9 -2.32 -10.89 -7.93
N SER A 10 -2.30 -11.52 -9.11
CA SER A 10 -2.34 -10.80 -10.37
C SER A 10 -3.59 -11.21 -11.13
N LYS A 11 -4.30 -10.24 -11.69
CA LYS A 11 -5.39 -10.47 -12.62
C LYS A 11 -5.14 -9.63 -13.86
N LYS A 12 -5.05 -10.28 -15.02
CA LYS A 12 -5.04 -9.59 -16.31
C LYS A 12 -6.47 -9.54 -16.84
N VAL A 13 -6.96 -8.35 -17.20
CA VAL A 13 -8.23 -8.13 -17.88
C VAL A 13 -7.93 -7.30 -19.11
N ASP A 14 -8.12 -7.91 -20.29
CA ASP A 14 -7.72 -7.35 -21.59
C ASP A 14 -6.23 -6.91 -21.59
N ASN A 15 -6.00 -5.61 -21.82
CA ASN A 15 -4.68 -4.99 -21.83
C ASN A 15 -4.25 -4.39 -20.48
N LYS A 16 -5.01 -4.62 -19.40
CA LYS A 16 -4.69 -4.10 -18.06
C LYS A 16 -4.31 -5.23 -17.10
N GLU A 17 -3.17 -5.07 -16.43
CA GLU A 17 -2.76 -5.94 -15.33
C GLU A 17 -3.09 -5.27 -13.99
N TYR A 18 -3.92 -5.94 -13.21
CA TYR A 18 -4.24 -5.57 -11.83
C TYR A 18 -3.41 -6.45 -10.91
N SER A 19 -2.56 -5.84 -10.10
CA SER A 19 -1.79 -6.56 -9.08
C SER A 19 -2.25 -6.13 -7.70
N LYS A 20 -2.53 -7.11 -6.83
CA LYS A 20 -2.72 -6.89 -5.40
C LYS A 20 -1.39 -7.10 -4.70
N TYR A 21 -1.00 -6.10 -3.92
CA TYR A 21 0.17 -6.14 -3.07
C TYR A 21 -0.27 -6.09 -1.60
N ILE A 22 0.47 -6.76 -0.73
CA ILE A 22 0.33 -6.66 0.73
C ILE A 22 1.65 -6.14 1.30
N LEU A 23 1.55 -5.20 2.24
CA LEU A 23 2.65 -4.66 3.03
C LEU A 23 2.30 -4.83 4.51
N ASN A 24 3.24 -5.35 5.28
CA ASN A 24 3.14 -5.34 6.74
C ASN A 24 3.69 -4.01 7.26
N LEU A 25 2.85 -3.24 7.95
CA LEU A 25 3.23 -2.01 8.61
C LEU A 25 3.41 -2.23 10.13
N PRO A 26 4.37 -1.55 10.77
CA PRO A 26 4.47 -1.50 12.22
C PRO A 26 3.17 -0.97 12.83
N LYS A 27 2.73 -1.60 13.91
CA LYS A 27 1.45 -1.31 14.56
C LYS A 27 1.35 0.16 15.00
N ASP A 28 2.41 0.69 15.58
CA ASP A 28 2.53 2.07 16.04
C ASP A 28 2.33 3.08 14.89
N ILE A 29 2.89 2.81 13.70
CA ILE A 29 2.71 3.68 12.53
C ILE A 29 1.24 3.72 12.10
N VAL A 30 0.55 2.57 12.09
CA VAL A 30 -0.88 2.51 11.68
C VAL A 30 -1.77 3.22 12.69
N GLU A 31 -1.50 3.03 13.98
CA GLU A 31 -2.26 3.67 15.07
C GLU A 31 -2.04 5.18 15.09
N GLN A 32 -0.81 5.65 14.98
CA GLN A 32 -0.47 7.09 14.97
C GLN A 32 -0.98 7.82 13.71
N SER A 33 -1.00 7.15 12.56
CA SER A 33 -1.53 7.73 11.31
C SER A 33 -3.06 7.81 11.28
N ASN A 34 -3.75 7.00 12.10
CA ASN A 34 -5.21 6.84 12.07
C ASN A 34 -5.71 6.45 10.66
N PHE A 35 -5.00 5.51 10.04
CA PHE A 35 -5.31 4.98 8.70
C PHE A 35 -6.23 3.75 8.74
N PHE A 36 -6.40 3.14 9.91
CA PHE A 36 -7.23 1.95 10.06
C PHE A 36 -8.68 2.22 9.62
N GLY A 37 -9.17 1.42 8.66
CA GLY A 37 -10.53 1.54 8.13
C GLY A 37 -10.80 2.80 7.29
N LYS A 38 -9.75 3.49 6.83
CA LYS A 38 -9.88 4.69 5.98
C LYS A 38 -9.56 4.39 4.52
N GLU A 39 -10.15 5.16 3.64
CA GLU A 39 -9.72 5.25 2.24
C GLU A 39 -8.43 6.06 2.18
N LEU A 40 -7.44 5.53 1.45
CA LEU A 40 -6.10 6.08 1.37
C LEU A 40 -5.70 6.23 -0.09
N LYS A 41 -4.96 7.28 -0.39
CA LYS A 41 -4.29 7.49 -1.67
C LYS A 41 -2.80 7.31 -1.50
N ALA A 42 -2.17 6.70 -2.50
CA ALA A 42 -0.72 6.57 -2.56
C ALA A 42 -0.17 7.32 -3.78
N ARG A 43 0.97 7.98 -3.61
CA ARG A 43 1.72 8.62 -4.70
C ARG A 43 3.22 8.38 -4.55
N ILE A 44 3.96 8.61 -5.63
CA ILE A 44 5.42 8.52 -5.65
C ILE A 44 5.99 9.94 -5.57
N GLU A 45 6.83 10.20 -4.57
CA GLU A 45 7.58 11.44 -4.42
C GLU A 45 9.03 11.12 -4.02
N ASN A 46 10.01 11.67 -4.72
CA ASN A 46 11.43 11.52 -4.39
C ASN A 46 11.86 10.05 -4.13
N HIS A 47 11.42 9.13 -4.99
CA HIS A 47 11.66 7.67 -4.87
C HIS A 47 11.05 7.01 -3.62
N ARG A 48 10.06 7.66 -2.99
CA ARG A 48 9.31 7.15 -1.84
C ARG A 48 7.84 6.97 -2.22
N ILE A 49 7.21 5.96 -1.63
CA ILE A 49 5.75 5.84 -1.63
C ILE A 49 5.24 6.66 -0.45
N ILE A 50 4.42 7.66 -0.75
CA ILE A 50 3.70 8.46 0.25
C ILE A 50 2.26 7.96 0.27
N ILE A 51 1.74 7.68 1.46
CA ILE A 51 0.36 7.23 1.69
C ILE A 51 -0.32 8.30 2.54
N ASP A 52 -1.42 8.85 2.05
CA ASP A 52 -2.20 9.87 2.74
C ASP A 52 -3.69 9.49 2.75
N LYS A 53 -4.46 10.12 3.66
CA LYS A 53 -5.92 10.02 3.65
C LYS A 53 -6.46 10.71 2.41
N GLU A 54 -7.51 10.13 1.83
CA GLU A 54 -8.29 10.78 0.78
C GLU A 54 -9.00 12.05 1.27
#